data_AF-A0A6I1VTK1-F1
#
_entry.id   AF-A0A6I1VTK1-F1
#
_cell.length_a   1.000
_cell.length_b   1.000
_cell.length_c   1.000
_cell.angle_alpha   90.00
_cell.angle_beta   90.00
_cell.angle_gamma   90.00
#
_symmetry.space_group_name_H-M   'P 1'
#
loop_
_entity.id
_entity.type
_entity.pdbx_description
1 polymer ?
#
loop_
_entity_poly.entity_id
_entity_poly.type
_entity_poly.pdbx_seq_one_letter_code
_entity_poly.pdbx_strand_id
1 'polypeptide(L)'
;MLCMSLDPDGRVESVNGNFTHDMNYSGSQLLGRHIDELVPAHLKHDEHHLRFKNAMNRGEHYSGTVRLLRGNGQEAWLRSIMQPVRNSSGQIMRISIFSSDLTRTIEASRDHENLMDALMRSTAVIEFNLKGEVLTANDRFLRGMGYSLAQIQGRHHRMFCTSQEQSSAEYEVFWKRLNAGEFVADRFKRIDSQGREVWLEASYN
;
A
#
# COMPACT_ATOMS: atom_id res chain seq x y z
N MET A 1 -18.50 6.15 11.55
CA MET A 1 -17.67 6.74 12.63
C MET A 1 -17.92 5.95 13.91
N LEU A 2 -16.85 5.43 14.48
CA LEU A 2 -16.84 4.65 15.72
C LEU A 2 -16.65 5.60 16.89
N CYS A 3 -17.42 5.43 17.96
CA CYS A 3 -17.32 6.27 19.15
C CYS A 3 -17.18 5.40 20.39
N MET A 4 -16.30 5.80 21.29
CA MET A 4 -16.06 5.17 22.59
C MET A 4 -15.86 6.26 23.65
N SER A 5 -16.38 6.05 24.85
CA SER A 5 -16.06 6.87 26.02
C SER A 5 -15.37 6.02 27.06
N LEU A 6 -14.34 6.56 27.69
CA LEU A 6 -13.61 5.95 28.79
C LEU A 6 -13.78 6.77 30.07
N ASP A 7 -13.69 6.10 31.21
CA ASP A 7 -13.49 6.74 32.51
C ASP A 7 -12.05 7.33 32.60
N PRO A 8 -11.73 8.11 33.66
CA PRO A 8 -10.39 8.66 33.83
C PRO A 8 -9.27 7.61 33.96
N ASP A 9 -9.60 6.37 34.32
CA ASP A 9 -8.68 5.25 34.44
C ASP A 9 -8.52 4.47 33.12
N GLY A 10 -9.14 4.92 32.04
CA GLY A 10 -9.02 4.31 30.71
C GLY A 10 -9.91 3.08 30.50
N ARG A 11 -10.93 2.87 31.33
CA ARG A 11 -11.92 1.78 31.17
C ARG A 11 -13.12 2.25 30.38
N VAL A 12 -13.66 1.37 29.54
CA VAL A 12 -14.78 1.72 28.66
C VAL A 12 -16.08 1.93 29.45
N GLU A 13 -16.64 3.14 29.38
CA GLU A 13 -17.96 3.47 29.93
C GLU A 13 -19.07 3.26 28.89
N SER A 14 -18.79 3.53 27.63
CA SER A 14 -19.78 3.38 26.55
C SER A 14 -19.13 3.28 25.17
N VAL A 15 -19.86 2.67 24.24
CA VAL A 15 -19.54 2.60 22.82
C VAL A 15 -20.81 2.77 21.99
N ASN A 16 -20.70 3.29 20.77
CA ASN A 16 -21.84 3.34 19.86
C ASN A 16 -22.02 2.01 19.10
N GLY A 17 -23.19 1.83 18.47
CA GLY A 17 -23.52 0.62 17.70
C GLY A 17 -22.53 0.35 16.54
N ASN A 18 -22.00 1.41 15.91
CA ASN A 18 -21.00 1.26 14.86
C ASN A 18 -19.70 0.66 15.40
N PHE A 19 -19.24 1.08 16.59
CA PHE A 19 -18.05 0.50 17.21
C PHE A 19 -18.26 -1.00 17.46
N THR A 20 -19.38 -1.40 18.06
CA THR A 20 -19.67 -2.82 18.32
C THR A 20 -19.75 -3.65 17.04
N HIS A 21 -20.41 -3.11 16.01
CA HIS A 21 -20.58 -3.78 14.72
C HIS A 21 -19.24 -3.94 14.00
N ASP A 22 -18.51 -2.85 13.79
CA ASP A 22 -17.28 -2.89 12.99
C ASP A 22 -16.16 -3.60 13.75
N MET A 23 -16.03 -3.39 15.06
CA MET A 23 -14.98 -4.03 15.88
C MET A 23 -15.34 -5.46 16.33
N ASN A 24 -16.46 -6.02 15.90
CA ASN A 24 -16.92 -7.38 16.24
C ASN A 24 -16.97 -7.65 17.76
N TYR A 25 -17.41 -6.66 18.54
CA TYR A 25 -17.61 -6.78 19.98
C TYR A 25 -19.08 -6.60 20.33
N SER A 26 -19.55 -7.32 21.34
CA SER A 26 -20.77 -6.93 22.06
C SER A 26 -20.45 -5.83 23.09
N GLY A 27 -21.43 -4.98 23.41
CA GLY A 27 -21.26 -3.93 24.41
C GLY A 27 -20.82 -4.47 25.77
N SER A 28 -21.38 -5.61 26.21
CA SER A 28 -21.03 -6.25 27.49
C SER A 28 -19.59 -6.76 27.56
N GLN A 29 -18.97 -7.12 26.43
CA GLN A 29 -17.55 -7.50 26.37
C GLN A 29 -16.60 -6.30 26.53
N LEU A 30 -17.10 -5.08 26.31
CA LEU A 30 -16.30 -3.86 26.34
C LEU A 30 -16.48 -3.08 27.63
N LEU A 31 -17.70 -2.98 28.16
CA LEU A 31 -17.98 -2.19 29.36
C LEU A 31 -17.08 -2.59 30.54
N GLY A 32 -16.41 -1.60 31.13
CA GLY A 32 -15.46 -1.75 32.24
C GLY A 32 -14.09 -2.31 31.87
N ARG A 33 -13.91 -2.78 30.63
CA ARG A 33 -12.63 -3.29 30.12
C ARG A 33 -11.65 -2.14 29.90
N HIS A 34 -10.37 -2.34 30.18
CA HIS A 34 -9.36 -1.31 29.97
C HIS A 34 -8.95 -1.23 28.49
N ILE A 35 -8.77 -0.02 27.95
CA ILE A 35 -8.46 0.21 26.52
C ILE A 35 -7.18 -0.50 26.05
N ASP A 36 -6.15 -0.58 26.90
CA ASP A 36 -4.89 -1.31 26.61
C ASP A 36 -5.09 -2.82 26.38
N GLU A 37 -6.21 -3.41 26.81
CA GLU A 37 -6.53 -4.81 26.53
C GLU A 37 -6.99 -5.02 25.08
N LEU A 38 -7.43 -3.97 24.41
CA LEU A 38 -7.75 -4.00 22.99
C LEU A 38 -6.50 -3.82 22.12
N VAL A 39 -5.32 -3.53 22.69
CA VAL A 39 -4.10 -3.32 21.91
C VAL A 39 -3.38 -4.66 21.68
N PRO A 40 -2.99 -5.00 20.42
CA PRO A 40 -2.21 -6.20 20.14
C PRO A 40 -0.94 -6.28 20.99
N ALA A 41 -0.63 -7.46 21.53
CA ALA A 41 0.47 -7.63 22.48
C ALA A 41 1.84 -7.17 21.93
N HIS A 42 2.09 -7.40 20.63
CA HIS A 42 3.33 -7.02 19.96
C HIS A 42 3.47 -5.50 19.73
N LEU A 43 2.40 -4.72 19.95
CA LEU A 43 2.38 -3.26 19.74
C LEU A 43 2.36 -2.47 21.05
N LYS A 44 2.39 -3.13 22.21
CA LYS A 44 2.35 -2.45 23.51
C LYS A 44 3.56 -1.55 23.80
N HIS A 45 4.64 -1.72 23.03
CA HIS A 45 5.85 -0.90 23.12
C HIS A 45 6.09 -0.07 21.86
N ASP A 46 5.15 -0.08 20.91
CA ASP A 46 5.25 0.70 19.70
C ASP A 46 5.11 2.21 20.00
N GLU A 47 5.83 3.05 19.26
CA GLU A 47 5.85 4.50 19.46
C GLU A 47 4.43 5.10 19.40
N HIS A 48 3.58 4.63 18.48
CA HIS A 48 2.23 5.14 18.33
C HIS A 48 1.34 4.83 19.54
N HIS A 49 1.48 3.62 20.10
CA HIS A 49 0.76 3.22 21.31
C HIS A 49 1.24 4.00 22.53
N LEU A 50 2.56 4.15 22.71
CA LEU A 50 3.12 4.90 23.82
C LEU A 50 2.69 6.37 23.77
N ARG A 51 2.61 6.98 22.59
CA ARG A 51 2.08 8.35 22.42
C ARG A 51 0.61 8.46 22.82
N PHE A 52 -0.23 7.51 22.42
CA PHE A 52 -1.64 7.46 22.83
C PHE A 52 -1.75 7.35 24.35
N LYS A 53 -1.04 6.39 24.96
CA LYS A 53 -1.05 6.13 26.39
C LYS A 53 -0.56 7.32 27.22
N ASN A 54 0.53 7.96 26.78
CA ASN A 54 1.06 9.15 27.45
C ASN A 54 0.08 10.32 27.38
N ALA A 55 -0.56 10.55 26.23
CA ALA A 55 -1.58 11.60 26.09
C ALA A 55 -2.79 11.32 27.00
N MET A 56 -3.23 10.06 27.07
CA MET A 56 -4.34 9.65 27.94
C MET A 56 -4.03 9.94 29.41
N ASN A 57 -2.87 9.48 29.89
CA ASN A 57 -2.42 9.66 31.28
C ASN A 57 -2.23 11.13 31.67
N ARG A 58 -1.82 11.98 30.73
CA ARG A 58 -1.64 13.42 30.95
C ARG A 58 -2.94 14.22 30.79
N GLY A 59 -4.01 13.59 30.29
CA GLY A 59 -5.22 14.30 29.92
C GLY A 59 -4.99 15.31 28.80
N GLU A 60 -4.18 14.94 27.82
CA GLU A 60 -3.91 15.71 26.61
C GLU A 60 -4.74 15.17 25.44
N HIS A 61 -4.97 16.02 24.44
CA HIS A 61 -5.56 15.57 23.18
C HIS A 61 -4.58 14.66 22.43
N TYR A 62 -5.11 13.61 21.81
CA TYR A 62 -4.37 12.78 20.86
C TYR A 62 -5.10 12.74 19.51
N SER A 63 -4.33 12.76 18.42
CA SER A 63 -4.78 12.51 17.06
C SER A 63 -3.73 11.67 16.35
N GLY A 64 -4.14 10.54 15.79
CA GLY A 64 -3.20 9.63 15.14
C GLY A 64 -3.86 8.31 14.74
N THR A 65 -3.01 7.36 14.38
CA THR A 65 -3.44 6.02 14.00
C THR A 65 -3.09 5.04 15.11
N VAL A 66 -4.04 4.22 15.51
CA VAL A 66 -3.88 3.15 16.50
C VAL A 66 -4.32 1.83 15.91
N ARG A 67 -3.72 0.74 16.39
CA ARG A 67 -4.12 -0.62 16.03
C ARG A 67 -4.76 -1.28 17.23
N LEU A 68 -5.99 -1.73 17.04
CA LEU A 68 -6.76 -2.45 18.06
C LEU A 68 -7.13 -3.84 17.55
N LEU A 69 -7.34 -4.78 18.46
CA LEU A 69 -7.94 -6.07 18.21
C LEU A 69 -9.45 -5.91 18.09
N ARG A 70 -10.03 -6.64 17.16
CA ARG A 70 -11.46 -6.91 17.06
C ARG A 70 -11.81 -8.10 17.95
N GLY A 71 -13.10 -8.28 18.26
CA GLY A 71 -13.55 -9.41 19.09
C GLY A 71 -13.31 -10.80 18.48
N ASN A 72 -13.05 -10.87 17.16
CA ASN A 72 -12.65 -12.09 16.46
C ASN A 72 -11.12 -12.31 16.43
N GLY A 73 -10.33 -11.44 17.06
CA GLY A 73 -8.86 -11.52 17.11
C GLY A 73 -8.12 -10.89 15.92
N GLN A 74 -8.83 -10.42 14.88
CA GLN A 74 -8.22 -9.67 13.80
C GLN A 74 -7.84 -8.26 14.25
N GLU A 75 -6.89 -7.65 13.57
CA GLU A 75 -6.50 -6.27 13.84
C GLU A 75 -7.35 -5.28 13.04
N ALA A 76 -7.58 -4.12 13.64
CA ALA A 76 -8.21 -2.97 13.02
C ALA A 76 -7.25 -1.79 13.04
N TRP A 77 -7.07 -1.15 11.89
CA TRP A 77 -6.39 0.14 11.79
C TRP A 77 -7.40 1.25 11.99
N LEU A 78 -7.26 2.00 13.08
CA LEU A 78 -8.17 3.07 13.43
C LEU A 78 -7.43 4.41 13.39
N ARG A 79 -7.94 5.35 12.59
CA ARG A 79 -7.58 6.75 12.73
C ARG A 79 -8.42 7.34 13.84
N SER A 80 -7.80 7.71 14.95
CA SER A 80 -8.48 8.05 16.19
C SER A 80 -8.11 9.45 16.66
N ILE A 81 -9.13 10.15 17.15
CA ILE A 81 -9.02 11.38 17.94
C ILE A 81 -9.50 11.06 19.35
N MET A 82 -8.71 11.41 20.35
CA MET A 82 -9.03 11.30 21.77
C MET A 82 -9.09 12.70 22.38
N GLN A 83 -10.14 12.96 23.14
CA GLN A 83 -10.38 14.25 23.81
C GLN A 83 -10.81 14.02 25.27
N PRO A 84 -10.04 14.51 26.26
CA PRO A 84 -10.45 14.50 27.65
C PRO A 84 -11.53 15.56 27.89
N VAL A 85 -12.62 15.16 28.54
CA VAL A 85 -13.70 16.05 28.96
C VAL A 85 -13.50 16.35 30.44
N ARG A 86 -13.38 17.62 30.78
CA ARG A 86 -13.12 18.09 32.14
C ARG A 86 -14.37 18.67 32.77
N ASN A 87 -14.49 18.54 34.10
CA ASN A 87 -15.53 19.21 34.87
C ASN A 87 -15.15 20.69 35.14
N SER A 88 -15.99 21.41 35.89
CA SER A 88 -15.76 22.81 36.26
C SER A 88 -14.54 23.04 37.15
N SER A 89 -14.04 22.00 37.85
CA SER A 89 -12.81 22.07 38.65
C SER A 89 -11.55 21.72 37.84
N GLY A 90 -11.67 21.43 36.54
CA GLY A 90 -10.56 21.10 35.65
C GLY A 90 -10.11 19.63 35.71
N GLN A 91 -10.75 18.80 36.53
CA GLN A 91 -10.49 17.37 36.61
C GLN A 91 -11.11 16.64 35.42
N ILE A 92 -10.43 15.60 34.92
CA ILE A 92 -10.95 14.77 33.83
C ILE A 92 -12.14 13.98 34.39
N MET A 93 -13.30 14.18 33.77
CA MET A 93 -14.53 13.44 34.06
C MET A 93 -14.64 12.19 33.20
N ARG A 94 -14.25 12.28 31.92
CA ARG A 94 -14.27 11.18 30.95
C ARG A 94 -13.35 11.47 29.78
N ILE A 95 -13.08 10.47 28.95
CA ILE A 95 -12.28 10.60 27.74
C ILE A 95 -13.12 10.12 26.55
N SER A 96 -13.35 10.99 25.57
CA SER A 96 -14.08 10.65 24.35
C SER A 96 -13.12 10.28 23.22
N ILE A 97 -13.37 9.17 22.54
CA ILE A 97 -12.60 8.68 21.40
C ILE A 97 -13.50 8.56 20.18
N PHE A 98 -13.09 9.18 19.09
CA PHE A 98 -13.73 9.11 17.78
C PHE A 98 -12.77 8.46 16.80
N SER A 99 -13.21 7.42 16.12
CA SER A 99 -12.36 6.66 15.21
C SER A 99 -13.02 6.39 13.86
N SER A 100 -12.19 6.32 12.83
CA SER A 100 -12.54 5.81 11.51
C SER A 100 -11.72 4.55 11.23
N ASP A 101 -12.40 3.49 10.81
CA ASP A 101 -11.76 2.24 10.42
C ASP A 101 -11.14 2.39 9.02
N LEU A 102 -9.82 2.25 8.94
CA LEU A 102 -9.04 2.32 7.70
C LEU A 102 -8.58 0.93 7.23
N THR A 103 -8.98 -0.14 7.92
CA THR A 103 -8.49 -1.50 7.67
C THR A 103 -8.73 -1.91 6.21
N ARG A 104 -9.97 -1.75 5.72
CA ARG A 104 -10.31 -2.09 4.32
C ARG A 104 -9.46 -1.34 3.30
N THR A 105 -9.16 -0.07 3.54
CA THR A 105 -8.34 0.75 2.62
C THR A 105 -6.89 0.28 2.62
N ILE A 106 -6.33 0.00 3.80
CA ILE A 106 -4.94 -0.48 3.93
C ILE A 106 -4.80 -1.89 3.36
N GLU A 107 -5.75 -2.79 3.63
CA GLU A 107 -5.75 -4.15 3.09
C GLU A 107 -5.89 -4.15 1.57
N ALA A 108 -6.85 -3.40 1.01
CA ALA A 108 -7.01 -3.30 -0.45
C ALA A 108 -5.76 -2.74 -1.14
N SER A 109 -5.09 -1.75 -0.53
CA SER A 109 -3.84 -1.21 -1.08
C SER A 109 -2.72 -2.25 -1.04
N ARG A 110 -2.59 -3.00 0.06
CA ARG A 110 -1.60 -4.07 0.18
C ARG A 110 -1.86 -5.21 -0.79
N ASP A 111 -3.12 -5.59 -0.98
CA ASP A 111 -3.47 -6.64 -1.94
C ASP A 111 -3.16 -6.22 -3.38
N HIS A 112 -3.39 -4.95 -3.71
CA HIS A 112 -3.00 -4.40 -5.02
C HIS A 112 -1.49 -4.39 -5.21
N GLU A 113 -0.73 -3.92 -4.21
CA GLU A 113 0.73 -3.96 -4.22
C GLU A 113 1.26 -5.40 -4.37
N ASN A 114 0.72 -6.34 -3.59
CA ASN A 114 1.09 -7.75 -3.66
C ASN A 114 0.81 -8.36 -5.04
N LEU A 115 -0.31 -8.01 -5.65
CA LEU A 115 -0.66 -8.45 -7.01
C LEU A 115 0.28 -7.86 -8.05
N MET A 116 0.56 -6.55 -7.98
CA MET A 116 1.53 -5.88 -8.86
C MET A 116 2.91 -6.50 -8.72
N ASP A 117 3.36 -6.72 -7.49
CA ASP A 117 4.63 -7.39 -7.19
C ASP A 117 4.67 -8.82 -7.74
N ALA A 118 3.57 -9.58 -7.62
CA ALA A 118 3.48 -10.92 -8.17
C ALA A 118 3.61 -10.91 -9.70
N LEU A 119 2.93 -9.99 -10.39
CA LEU A 119 3.02 -9.81 -11.84
C LEU A 119 4.43 -9.38 -12.28
N MET A 120 5.04 -8.42 -11.59
CA MET A 120 6.40 -7.96 -11.86
C MET A 120 7.44 -9.05 -11.64
N ARG A 121 7.18 -9.98 -10.70
CA ARG A 121 8.04 -11.16 -10.48
C ARG A 121 7.88 -12.23 -11.55
N SER A 122 6.78 -12.31 -12.27
CA SER A 122 6.55 -13.35 -13.30
C SER A 122 6.79 -12.87 -14.73
N THR A 123 6.70 -11.56 -14.99
CA THR A 123 6.69 -11.00 -16.34
C THR A 123 7.90 -10.12 -16.60
N ALA A 124 8.50 -10.20 -17.79
CA ALA A 124 9.53 -9.26 -18.22
C ALA A 124 8.88 -7.93 -18.63
N VAL A 125 9.32 -6.82 -18.03
CA VAL A 125 8.77 -5.48 -18.27
C VAL A 125 9.91 -4.52 -18.60
N ILE A 126 9.70 -3.73 -19.65
CA ILE A 126 10.57 -2.63 -20.05
C ILE A 126 9.69 -1.44 -20.46
N GLU A 127 10.11 -0.25 -20.07
CA GLU A 127 9.39 1.00 -20.33
C GLU A 127 10.20 1.87 -21.27
N PHE A 128 9.51 2.49 -22.22
CA PHE A 128 10.09 3.41 -23.17
C PHE A 128 9.39 4.77 -23.09
N ASN A 129 10.11 5.84 -23.38
CA ASN A 129 9.47 7.11 -23.69
C ASN A 129 8.89 7.11 -25.12
N LEU A 130 8.16 8.17 -25.49
CA LEU A 130 7.55 8.32 -26.83
C LEU A 130 8.58 8.42 -27.97
N LYS A 131 9.87 8.61 -27.65
CA LYS A 131 10.97 8.57 -28.62
C LYS A 131 11.57 7.17 -28.73
N GLY A 132 11.04 6.19 -28.02
CA GLY A 132 11.54 4.82 -27.97
C GLY A 132 12.80 4.61 -27.17
N GLU A 133 13.16 5.52 -26.26
CA GLU A 133 14.31 5.38 -25.37
C GLU A 133 13.91 4.70 -24.07
N VAL A 134 14.72 3.77 -23.58
CA VAL A 134 14.46 3.02 -22.36
C VAL A 134 14.46 3.95 -21.15
N LEU A 135 13.38 3.94 -20.38
CA LEU A 135 13.27 4.61 -19.09
C LEU A 135 13.74 3.70 -17.95
N THR A 136 13.18 2.49 -17.91
CA THR A 136 13.49 1.46 -16.93
C THR A 136 13.18 0.07 -17.47
N ALA A 137 13.70 -0.96 -16.83
CA ALA A 137 13.37 -2.35 -17.08
C ALA A 137 13.49 -3.16 -15.79
N ASN A 138 12.62 -4.14 -15.60
CA ASN A 138 12.68 -5.01 -14.42
C ASN A 138 13.74 -6.11 -14.56
N ASP A 139 14.10 -6.72 -13.43
CA ASP A 139 15.10 -7.79 -13.37
C ASP A 139 14.81 -8.97 -14.30
N ARG A 140 13.53 -9.26 -14.58
CA ARG A 140 13.14 -10.34 -15.49
C ARG A 140 13.55 -10.03 -16.92
N PHE A 141 13.26 -8.82 -17.40
CA PHE A 141 13.70 -8.36 -18.71
C PHE A 141 15.23 -8.33 -18.78
N LEU A 142 15.88 -7.71 -17.79
CA LEU A 142 17.33 -7.58 -17.72
C LEU A 142 18.04 -8.94 -17.78
N ARG A 143 17.61 -9.91 -16.97
CA ARG A 143 18.16 -11.28 -16.99
C ARG A 143 17.83 -12.01 -18.30
N GLY A 144 16.61 -11.86 -18.83
CA GLY A 144 16.20 -12.50 -20.08
C GLY A 144 17.00 -12.01 -21.30
N MET A 145 17.34 -10.71 -21.31
CA MET A 145 18.09 -10.08 -22.39
C MET A 145 19.60 -9.94 -22.10
N GLY A 146 20.06 -10.37 -20.93
CA GLY A 146 21.47 -10.34 -20.54
C GLY A 146 22.06 -8.94 -20.30
N TYR A 147 21.24 -7.92 -20.06
CA TYR A 147 21.68 -6.54 -19.84
C TYR A 147 21.61 -6.14 -18.37
N SER A 148 22.39 -5.14 -17.96
CA SER A 148 22.12 -4.33 -16.78
C SER A 148 21.34 -3.07 -17.16
N LEU A 149 20.60 -2.48 -16.22
CA LEU A 149 19.86 -1.24 -16.49
C LEU A 149 20.77 -0.13 -16.99
N ALA A 150 21.97 0.01 -16.39
CA ALA A 150 22.95 1.02 -16.78
C ALA A 150 23.42 0.90 -18.24
N GLN A 151 23.35 -0.29 -18.85
CA GLN A 151 23.72 -0.49 -20.26
C GLN A 151 22.63 -0.04 -21.22
N ILE A 152 21.36 -0.07 -20.80
CA ILE A 152 20.20 0.12 -21.69
C ILE A 152 19.45 1.42 -21.42
N GLN A 153 19.52 2.00 -20.22
CA GLN A 153 18.80 3.21 -19.86
C GLN A 153 19.21 4.38 -20.79
N GLY A 154 18.22 5.08 -21.32
CA GLY A 154 18.40 6.16 -22.30
C GLY A 154 18.80 5.68 -23.72
N ARG A 155 18.96 4.36 -23.93
CA ARG A 155 19.23 3.81 -25.27
C ARG A 155 17.92 3.55 -26.00
N HIS A 156 17.96 3.65 -27.31
CA HIS A 156 16.78 3.46 -28.15
C HIS A 156 16.47 1.98 -28.34
N HIS A 157 15.18 1.60 -28.29
CA HIS A 157 14.64 0.24 -28.44
C HIS A 157 15.27 -0.57 -29.59
N ARG A 158 15.60 0.10 -30.70
CA ARG A 158 16.29 -0.50 -31.86
C ARG A 158 17.52 -1.34 -31.52
N MET A 159 18.19 -1.07 -30.40
CA MET A 159 19.34 -1.86 -29.95
C MET A 159 19.00 -3.34 -29.70
N PHE A 160 17.72 -3.65 -29.45
CA PHE A 160 17.23 -5.01 -29.26
C PHE A 160 16.74 -5.63 -30.58
N CYS A 161 16.73 -4.90 -31.69
CA CYS A 161 16.22 -5.39 -32.98
C CYS A 161 17.36 -5.91 -33.87
N THR A 162 17.02 -6.72 -34.87
CA THR A 162 17.99 -7.09 -35.91
C THR A 162 18.35 -5.87 -36.78
N SER A 163 19.51 -5.91 -37.43
CA SER A 163 19.94 -4.83 -38.33
C SER A 163 18.98 -4.58 -39.50
N GLN A 164 18.30 -5.63 -39.96
CA GLN A 164 17.30 -5.55 -41.02
C GLN A 164 16.03 -4.86 -40.53
N GLU A 165 15.51 -5.22 -39.35
CA GLU A 165 14.30 -4.62 -38.78
C GLU A 165 14.49 -3.15 -38.43
N GLN A 166 15.60 -2.78 -37.79
CA GLN A 166 15.79 -1.37 -37.37
C GLN A 166 15.87 -0.38 -38.55
N SER A 167 16.12 -0.88 -39.76
CA SER A 167 16.26 -0.09 -40.99
C SER A 167 15.00 -0.17 -41.87
N SER A 168 13.95 -0.85 -41.39
CA SER A 168 12.76 -1.17 -42.17
C SER A 168 11.66 -0.12 -41.99
N ALA A 169 10.80 0.02 -43.00
CA ALA A 169 9.66 0.92 -42.93
C ALA A 169 8.64 0.46 -41.86
N GLU A 170 8.55 -0.84 -41.64
CA GLU A 170 7.68 -1.46 -40.63
C GLU A 170 8.07 -1.01 -39.21
N TYR A 171 9.37 -0.79 -38.94
CA TYR A 171 9.83 -0.28 -37.64
C TYR A 171 9.34 1.15 -37.38
N GLU A 172 9.36 2.01 -38.40
CA GLU A 172 8.82 3.38 -38.28
C GLU A 172 7.30 3.36 -38.09
N VAL A 173 6.59 2.51 -38.83
CA VAL A 173 5.14 2.34 -38.68
C VAL A 173 4.80 1.82 -37.28
N PHE A 174 5.58 0.88 -36.76
CA PHE A 174 5.41 0.34 -35.41
C PHE A 174 5.44 1.46 -34.35
N TRP A 175 6.46 2.34 -34.37
CA TRP A 175 6.53 3.45 -33.41
C TRP A 175 5.44 4.50 -33.62
N LYS A 176 5.00 4.75 -34.86
CA LYS A 176 3.86 5.64 -35.13
C LYS A 176 2.57 5.10 -34.48
N ARG A 177 2.34 3.80 -34.55
CA ARG A 177 1.19 3.13 -33.92
C ARG A 177 1.25 3.25 -32.39
N LEU A 178 2.39 2.92 -31.78
CA LEU A 178 2.56 3.07 -30.33
C LEU A 178 2.37 4.52 -29.86
N ASN A 179 2.92 5.49 -30.58
CA ASN A 179 2.76 6.90 -30.27
C ASN A 179 1.32 7.42 -30.47
N ALA A 180 0.49 6.70 -31.22
CA ALA A 180 -0.95 6.95 -31.33
C ALA A 180 -1.76 6.27 -30.22
N GLY A 181 -1.12 5.55 -29.29
CA GLY A 181 -1.76 4.77 -28.24
C GLY A 181 -2.33 3.43 -28.72
N GLU A 182 -1.91 2.94 -29.89
CA GLU A 182 -2.35 1.64 -30.37
C GLU A 182 -1.60 0.50 -29.64
N PHE A 183 -2.38 -0.40 -29.06
CA PHE A 183 -1.89 -1.65 -28.50
C PHE A 183 -1.35 -2.58 -29.59
N VAL A 184 -0.17 -3.17 -29.34
CA VAL A 184 0.43 -4.18 -30.24
C VAL A 184 0.90 -5.37 -29.43
N ALA A 185 0.34 -6.55 -29.70
CA ALA A 185 0.77 -7.82 -29.11
C ALA A 185 1.18 -8.81 -30.20
N ASP A 186 2.41 -9.31 -30.11
CA ASP A 186 2.96 -10.27 -31.06
C ASP A 186 4.18 -11.00 -30.47
N ARG A 187 4.75 -11.92 -31.24
CA ARG A 187 6.06 -12.53 -30.98
C ARG A 187 7.14 -11.79 -31.74
N PHE A 188 8.08 -11.26 -30.97
CA PHE A 188 9.15 -10.44 -31.47
C PHE A 188 10.48 -11.15 -31.35
N LYS A 189 11.20 -11.20 -32.47
CA LYS A 189 12.61 -11.56 -32.48
C LYS A 189 13.44 -10.39 -31.97
N ARG A 190 14.28 -10.62 -30.98
CA ARG A 190 15.16 -9.63 -30.36
C ARG A 190 16.58 -10.15 -30.23
N ILE A 191 17.52 -9.24 -30.01
CA ILE A 191 18.95 -9.53 -29.82
C ILE A 191 19.35 -9.18 -28.39
N ASP A 192 19.93 -10.16 -27.70
CA ASP A 192 20.43 -10.01 -26.33
C ASP A 192 21.80 -9.31 -26.28
N SER A 193 22.35 -9.09 -25.08
CA SER A 193 23.65 -8.43 -24.89
C SER A 193 24.85 -9.17 -25.48
N GLN A 194 24.69 -10.45 -25.82
CA GLN A 194 25.72 -11.30 -26.41
C GLN A 194 25.53 -11.45 -27.93
N GLY A 195 24.54 -10.77 -28.52
CA GLY A 195 24.23 -10.87 -29.94
C GLY A 195 23.38 -12.09 -30.31
N ARG A 196 22.82 -12.81 -29.33
CA ARG A 196 22.00 -14.00 -29.57
C ARG A 196 20.54 -13.63 -29.76
N GLU A 197 19.85 -14.45 -30.54
CA GLU A 197 18.43 -14.28 -30.80
C GLU A 197 17.60 -14.75 -29.60
N VAL A 198 16.67 -13.89 -29.17
CA VAL A 198 15.68 -14.17 -28.13
C VAL A 198 14.30 -13.87 -28.70
N TRP A 199 13.38 -14.82 -28.55
CA TRP A 199 11.99 -14.64 -28.93
C TRP A 199 11.18 -14.22 -27.70
N LEU A 200 10.53 -13.06 -27.79
CA LEU A 200 9.68 -12.52 -26.74
C LEU A 200 8.24 -12.48 -27.24
N GLU A 201 7.33 -13.11 -26.50
CA GLU A 201 5.90 -12.83 -26.64
C GLU A 201 5.62 -11.60 -25.78
N ALA A 202 5.31 -10.47 -26.44
CA ALA A 202 5.24 -9.18 -25.78
C ALA A 202 3.99 -8.40 -26.21
N SER A 203 3.55 -7.53 -25.31
CA SER A 203 2.48 -6.59 -25.57
C SER A 203 2.98 -5.18 -25.24
N TYR A 204 2.88 -4.28 -26.21
CA TYR A 204 3.18 -2.87 -26.08
C TYR A 204 1.87 -2.12 -25.83
N ASN A 205 1.85 -1.31 -24.76
CA ASN A 205 0.70 -0.52 -24.29
C ASN A 205 1.05 0.97 -24.31
#